data_AF-S3ZAK6-F1
#
_entry.id   AF-S3ZAK6-F1
#
_cell.length_a   1.000
_cell.length_b   1.000
_cell.length_c   1.000
_cell.angle_alpha   90.00
_cell.angle_beta   90.00
_cell.angle_gamma   90.00
#
_symmetry.space_group_name_H-M   'P 1'
#
loop_
_entity.id
_entity.type
_entity.pdbx_description
1 polymer ?
#
loop_
_entity_poly.entity_id
_entity_poly.type
_entity_poly.pdbx_seq_one_letter_code
_entity_poly.pdbx_strand_id
1 'polypeptide(L)'
;MSVAYPEMTSLANELTSRALVCTLDCPFASTIALSDVPKGVTAIIAAYRDSHSVLCRRLFDLGFHPGLEVELVRKAPMRDPLVFRVADCEIVLRKRDAARILVHVGDEHPNNSVEKKAA
;
A
#
# COMPACT_ATOMS: atom_id res chain seq x y z
N MET A 1 -9.84 8.63 -23.58
CA MET A 1 -8.70 9.48 -23.18
C MET A 1 -7.87 8.72 -22.14
N SER A 2 -6.72 8.17 -22.56
CA SER A 2 -5.69 7.64 -21.67
C SER A 2 -4.69 8.77 -21.44
N VAL A 3 -4.59 9.30 -20.24
CA VAL A 3 -3.48 10.18 -19.88
C VAL A 3 -2.22 9.32 -19.84
N ALA A 4 -1.44 9.42 -20.92
CA ALA A 4 -0.04 9.06 -20.89
C ALA A 4 0.63 9.98 -19.85
N TYR A 5 1.47 9.43 -19.00
CA TYR A 5 2.44 10.17 -18.20
C TYR A 5 3.78 10.12 -18.95
N PRO A 6 4.06 11.03 -19.90
CA PRO A 6 5.28 10.99 -20.71
C PRO A 6 6.54 11.57 -20.04
N GLU A 7 6.62 11.64 -18.71
CA GLU A 7 7.69 12.40 -18.00
C GLU A 7 8.38 11.60 -16.87
N MET A 8 8.51 10.28 -16.96
CA MET A 8 9.15 9.49 -15.89
C MET A 8 10.24 8.51 -16.32
N THR A 9 10.59 8.42 -17.61
CA THR A 9 11.52 7.38 -18.07
C THR A 9 12.98 7.82 -18.21
N SER A 10 13.28 9.13 -18.24
CA SER A 10 14.66 9.60 -18.48
C SER A 10 15.48 9.84 -17.21
N LEU A 11 14.85 10.12 -16.06
CA LEU A 11 15.58 10.32 -14.79
C LEU A 11 15.98 9.02 -14.08
N ALA A 12 15.40 7.88 -14.46
CA ALA A 12 15.70 6.59 -13.84
C ALA A 12 17.10 6.06 -14.19
N ASN A 13 17.65 6.43 -15.36
CA ASN A 13 18.85 5.81 -15.90
C ASN A 13 20.15 6.62 -15.66
N GLU A 14 20.06 7.91 -15.34
CA GLU A 14 21.23 8.73 -14.97
C GLU A 14 21.64 8.58 -13.49
N LEU A 15 20.75 8.11 -12.63
CA LEU A 15 21.04 7.85 -11.21
C LEU A 15 21.75 6.50 -10.98
N THR A 16 21.83 5.62 -11.99
CA THR A 16 22.38 4.26 -11.83
C THR A 16 23.91 4.21 -11.79
N SER A 17 24.62 5.23 -12.28
CA SER A 17 26.09 5.15 -12.46
C SER A 17 26.94 5.93 -11.44
N ARG A 18 26.34 6.69 -10.52
CA ARG A 18 27.06 7.42 -9.44
C ARG A 18 26.40 7.35 -8.05
N ALA A 19 25.34 6.56 -7.88
CA ALA A 19 24.67 6.36 -6.59
C ALA A 19 24.68 4.86 -6.21
N LEU A 20 25.87 4.27 -6.07
CA LEU A 20 26.07 3.07 -5.24
C LEU A 20 25.99 3.43 -3.74
N VAL A 21 25.05 4.31 -3.40
CA VAL A 21 24.68 4.74 -2.05
C VAL A 21 23.22 5.21 -2.11
N CYS A 22 22.31 4.27 -2.32
CA CYS A 22 21.03 4.35 -1.63
C CYS A 22 20.90 3.07 -0.83
N THR A 23 21.47 3.13 0.38
CA THR A 23 20.91 2.54 1.59
C THR A 23 20.71 1.03 1.60
N LEU A 24 21.70 0.34 2.17
CA LEU A 24 21.56 -0.85 3.02
C LEU A 24 20.69 -0.59 4.27
N ASP A 25 19.71 0.29 4.14
CA ASP A 25 18.76 0.71 5.16
C ASP A 25 17.42 0.83 4.41
N CYS A 26 16.88 -0.31 4.01
CA CYS A 26 15.44 -0.38 3.86
C CYS A 26 14.91 -0.54 5.30
N PRO A 27 14.40 0.50 5.97
CA PRO A 27 13.74 0.36 7.27
C PRO A 27 12.46 -0.51 7.18
N PHE A 28 12.08 -0.89 5.96
CA PHE A 28 10.94 -1.72 5.62
C PHE A 28 11.33 -3.21 5.60
N ALA A 29 11.34 -3.81 6.79
CA ALA A 29 11.86 -5.16 7.04
C ALA A 29 11.00 -6.31 6.47
N SER A 30 9.72 -6.07 6.10
CA SER A 30 8.85 -7.16 5.69
C SER A 30 7.89 -6.79 4.55
N THR A 31 7.80 -7.68 3.55
CA THR A 31 6.82 -7.58 2.45
C THR A 31 5.65 -8.51 2.75
N ILE A 32 4.48 -7.96 3.00
CA ILE A 32 3.26 -8.73 3.27
C ILE A 32 2.12 -8.31 2.34
N ALA A 33 1.07 -9.11 2.29
CA ALA A 33 -0.14 -8.73 1.56
C ALA A 33 -0.91 -7.66 2.34
N LEU A 34 -1.53 -6.71 1.65
CA LEU A 34 -2.35 -5.66 2.27
C LEU A 34 -3.50 -6.23 3.11
N SER A 35 -3.99 -7.43 2.78
CA SER A 35 -4.99 -8.15 3.58
C SER A 35 -4.50 -8.59 4.97
N ASP A 36 -3.20 -8.80 5.14
CA ASP A 36 -2.60 -9.33 6.37
C ASP A 36 -2.13 -8.23 7.33
N VAL A 37 -2.05 -6.99 6.84
CA VAL A 37 -1.65 -5.81 7.61
C VAL A 37 -2.48 -5.67 8.89
N PRO A 38 -1.84 -5.41 10.05
CA PRO A 38 -2.55 -5.13 11.30
C PRO A 38 -3.29 -3.79 11.22
N LYS A 39 -4.38 -3.64 11.99
CA LYS A 39 -5.10 -2.37 12.08
C LYS A 39 -4.20 -1.29 12.70
N GLY A 40 -4.27 -0.07 12.18
CA GLY A 40 -3.47 1.08 12.62
C GLY A 40 -2.04 1.09 12.08
N VAL A 41 -1.62 0.09 11.31
CA VAL A 41 -0.25 0.07 10.75
C VAL A 41 -0.23 0.77 9.41
N THR A 42 0.77 1.64 9.25
CA THR A 42 1.14 2.30 8.00
C THR A 42 2.09 1.40 7.20
N ALA A 43 1.78 1.21 5.93
CA ALA A 43 2.54 0.39 5.01
C ALA A 43 2.74 1.14 3.69
N ILE A 44 3.82 0.85 2.97
CA ILE A 44 4.07 1.43 1.64
C ILE A 44 3.72 0.40 0.58
N ILE A 45 2.96 0.80 -0.44
CA ILE A 45 2.63 -0.07 -1.56
C ILE A 45 3.90 -0.39 -2.33
N ALA A 46 4.25 -1.68 -2.38
CA ALA A 46 5.42 -2.18 -3.09
C ALA A 46 5.09 -2.51 -4.54
N ALA A 47 4.11 -3.40 -4.73
CA ALA A 47 3.77 -3.97 -6.03
C ALA A 47 2.40 -4.66 -6.04
N TYR A 48 1.94 -4.99 -7.24
CA TYR A 48 0.78 -5.86 -7.46
C TYR A 48 1.22 -7.27 -7.77
N ARG A 49 0.50 -8.26 -7.25
CA ARG A 49 0.70 -9.67 -7.60
C ARG A 49 0.37 -9.93 -9.08
N ASP A 50 -0.58 -9.18 -9.65
CA ASP A 50 -1.11 -9.41 -10.99
C ASP A 50 -1.22 -8.10 -11.79
N SER A 51 -0.09 -7.52 -12.20
CA SER A 51 -0.01 -6.21 -12.87
C SER A 51 -0.86 -6.08 -14.16
N HIS A 52 -1.20 -7.19 -14.81
CA HIS A 52 -1.96 -7.21 -16.08
C HIS A 52 -3.49 -7.25 -15.93
N SER A 53 -4.02 -7.31 -14.70
CA SER A 53 -5.47 -7.40 -14.49
C SER A 53 -6.16 -6.03 -14.64
N VAL A 54 -7.38 -6.03 -15.19
CA VAL A 54 -8.29 -4.86 -15.20
C VAL A 54 -8.48 -4.30 -13.78
N LEU A 55 -8.39 -5.17 -12.77
CA LEU A 55 -8.47 -4.79 -11.37
C LEU A 55 -7.30 -3.91 -10.92
N CYS A 56 -6.07 -4.21 -11.34
CA CYS A 56 -4.89 -3.40 -10.98
C CYS A 56 -4.98 -2.00 -11.56
N ARG A 57 -5.52 -1.87 -12.78
CA ARG A 57 -5.77 -0.56 -13.36
C ARG A 57 -6.77 0.25 -12.54
N ARG A 58 -7.87 -0.36 -12.12
CA ARG A 58 -8.85 0.29 -11.22
C ARG A 58 -8.24 0.67 -9.87
N LEU A 59 -7.42 -0.20 -9.29
CA LEU A 59 -6.69 0.10 -8.06
C LEU A 59 -5.77 1.30 -8.23
N PHE A 60 -5.06 1.36 -9.35
CA PHE A 60 -4.23 2.50 -9.74
C PHE A 60 -5.03 3.79 -9.86
N ASP A 61 -6.17 3.75 -10.54
CA ASP A 61 -7.09 4.90 -10.67
C ASP A 61 -7.69 5.33 -9.31
N LEU A 62 -7.84 4.39 -8.37
CA LEU A 62 -8.31 4.67 -7.00
C LEU A 62 -7.21 5.28 -6.11
N GLY A 63 -5.96 5.34 -6.57
CA GLY A 63 -4.84 5.90 -5.81
C GLY A 63 -3.97 4.84 -5.13
N PHE A 64 -4.24 3.55 -5.29
CA PHE A 64 -3.24 2.54 -4.94
C PHE A 64 -2.19 2.55 -6.05
N HIS A 65 -1.03 3.16 -5.82
CA HIS A 65 0.10 3.04 -6.74
C HIS A 65 1.37 2.73 -5.93
N PRO A 66 2.34 2.02 -6.52
CA PRO A 66 3.60 1.74 -5.83
C PRO A 66 4.27 3.04 -5.38
N GLY A 67 4.86 3.02 -4.18
CA GLY A 67 5.48 4.18 -3.54
C GLY A 67 4.55 5.06 -2.72
N LEU A 68 3.25 4.74 -2.64
CA LEU A 68 2.31 5.48 -1.80
C LEU A 68 2.11 4.81 -0.43
N GLU A 69 1.90 5.64 0.59
CA GLU A 69 1.59 5.22 1.95
C GLU A 69 0.10 4.89 2.10
N VAL A 70 -0.16 3.75 2.75
CA VAL A 70 -1.51 3.26 3.06
C VAL A 70 -1.58 2.82 4.51
N GLU A 71 -2.64 3.22 5.19
CA GLU A 71 -2.92 2.85 6.57
C GLU A 71 -4.19 1.99 6.63
N LEU A 72 -4.16 0.90 7.39
CA LEU A 72 -5.39 0.15 7.65
C LEU A 72 -6.17 0.79 8.81
N VAL A 73 -7.20 1.57 8.48
CA VAL A 73 -8.06 2.24 9.47
C VAL A 73 -8.86 1.24 10.29
N ARG A 74 -9.58 0.33 9.62
CA ARG A 74 -10.46 -0.63 10.29
C ARG A 74 -10.76 -1.83 9.42
N LYS A 75 -10.96 -2.97 10.10
CA LYS A 75 -11.54 -4.18 9.50
C LYS A 75 -13.02 -4.21 9.87
N ALA A 76 -13.90 -4.52 8.92
CA ALA A 76 -15.30 -4.79 9.23
C ALA A 76 -15.42 -5.93 10.27
N PRO A 77 -16.46 -5.94 11.12
CA PRO A 77 -16.66 -6.97 12.13
C PRO A 77 -16.77 -8.38 11.51
N MET A 78 -17.21 -8.49 10.25
CA MET A 78 -17.26 -9.73 9.48
C MET A 78 -16.02 -9.98 8.60
N ARG A 79 -14.88 -9.33 8.87
CA ARG A 79 -13.58 -9.55 8.18
C ARG A 79 -13.52 -9.13 6.69
N ASP A 80 -14.62 -8.69 6.12
CA ASP A 80 -14.76 -8.06 4.79
C ASP A 80 -15.90 -7.02 4.85
N PRO A 81 -15.75 -5.85 4.23
CA PRO A 81 -14.57 -5.29 3.56
C PRO A 81 -13.56 -4.61 4.52
N LEU A 82 -12.37 -4.31 4.01
CA LEU A 82 -11.29 -3.61 4.72
C LEU A 82 -11.31 -2.12 4.34
N VAL A 83 -11.13 -1.23 5.32
CA VAL A 83 -11.08 0.22 5.09
C VAL A 83 -9.66 0.69 5.25
N PHE A 84 -9.13 1.25 4.16
CA PHE A 84 -7.78 1.78 4.06
C PHE A 84 -7.82 3.29 3.91
N ARG A 85 -6.88 3.99 4.54
CA ARG A 85 -6.64 5.40 4.29
C ARG A 85 -5.41 5.50 3.41
N VAL A 86 -5.59 6.16 2.26
CA VAL A 86 -4.55 6.37 1.26
C VAL A 86 -4.43 7.88 1.08
N ALA A 87 -3.29 8.45 1.48
CA ALA A 87 -3.14 9.89 1.66
C ALA A 87 -4.27 10.48 2.54
N ASP A 88 -5.21 11.23 1.96
CA ASP A 88 -6.36 11.81 2.67
C ASP A 88 -7.71 11.18 2.29
N CYS A 89 -7.70 10.09 1.52
CA CYS A 89 -8.91 9.40 1.06
C CYS A 89 -9.11 8.07 1.78
N GLU A 90 -10.33 7.80 2.27
CA GLU A 90 -10.71 6.47 2.76
C GLU A 90 -11.27 5.61 1.64
N ILE A 91 -10.63 4.47 1.38
CA ILE A 91 -11.00 3.53 0.34
C ILE A 91 -11.37 2.19 0.95
N VAL A 92 -12.53 1.69 0.56
CA VAL A 92 -13.04 0.38 0.98
C VAL A 92 -12.64 -0.65 -0.06
N LEU A 93 -11.87 -1.65 0.36
CA LEU A 93 -11.39 -2.71 -0.52
C LEU A 93 -11.81 -4.08 0.01
N ARG A 94 -12.25 -4.96 -0.88
CA ARG A 94 -12.53 -6.35 -0.49
C ARG A 94 -11.24 -7.06 -0.13
N LYS A 95 -11.34 -8.00 0.82
CA LYS A 95 -10.20 -8.80 1.29
C LYS A 95 -9.47 -9.50 0.13
N ARG A 96 -10.23 -10.00 -0.86
CA ARG A 96 -9.68 -10.69 -2.05
C ARG A 96 -8.80 -9.78 -2.92
N ASP A 97 -9.17 -8.50 -3.01
CA ASP A 97 -8.47 -7.52 -3.84
C ASP A 97 -7.25 -6.99 -3.06
N ALA A 98 -7.39 -6.77 -1.75
CA ALA A 98 -6.27 -6.45 -0.86
C ALA A 98 -5.20 -7.56 -0.81
N ALA A 99 -5.59 -8.85 -0.93
CA ALA A 99 -4.64 -9.97 -0.97
C ALA A 99 -3.72 -9.96 -2.22
N ARG A 100 -4.10 -9.21 -3.26
CA ARG A 100 -3.31 -9.04 -4.50
C ARG A 100 -2.32 -7.89 -4.42
N ILE A 101 -2.38 -7.06 -3.39
CA ILE A 101 -1.52 -5.90 -3.20
C ILE A 101 -0.41 -6.28 -2.21
N LEU A 102 0.84 -6.07 -2.60
CA LEU A 102 2.01 -6.26 -1.76
C LEU A 102 2.42 -4.91 -1.17
N VAL A 103 2.66 -4.90 0.13
CA VAL A 103 3.09 -3.73 0.86
C VAL A 103 4.31 -4.05 1.71
N HIS A 104 5.12 -3.03 1.92
CA HIS A 104 6.18 -3.04 2.88
C HIS A 104 5.68 -2.46 4.20
N VAL A 105 5.95 -3.12 5.31
CA VAL A 105 5.66 -2.62 6.66
C VAL A 105 6.97 -2.31 7.38
N GLY A 106 7.08 -1.10 7.93
CA GLY A 106 8.15 -0.72 8.85
C GLY A 106 7.69 -1.04 10.27
N ASP A 107 8.59 -1.54 11.12
CA ASP A 107 8.30 -2.13 12.43
C ASP A 107 7.75 -1.17 13.52
N GLU A 108 7.24 0.00 13.14
CA GLU A 108 6.68 0.95 14.10
C GLU A 108 5.20 0.65 14.35
N HIS A 109 4.92 0.06 15.51
CA HIS A 109 3.60 -0.22 16.04
C HIS A 109 3.00 1.06 16.67
N PRO A 110 2.00 1.74 16.06
CA PRO A 110 1.15 2.63 16.83
C PRO A 110 0.07 1.80 17.50
N ASN A 111 0.30 1.59 18.79
CA ASN A 111 -0.66 1.14 19.78
C ASN A 111 -1.97 1.94 19.66
N ASN A 112 -3.07 1.37 19.14
CA ASN A 112 -4.39 2.01 19.25
C ASN A 112 -5.48 1.01 19.67
N SER A 113 -5.81 1.13 20.95
CA SER A 113 -7.01 0.69 21.63
C SER A 113 -8.27 0.99 20.82
N VAL A 114 -9.01 -0.04 20.42
CA VAL A 114 -10.46 0.09 20.28
C VAL A 114 -11.08 -0.85 21.29
N GLU A 115 -11.00 -0.39 22.53
CA GLU A 115 -11.95 -0.74 23.56
C GLU A 115 -13.31 -0.16 23.14
N LYS A 116 -14.26 -1.02 22.81
CA LYS A 116 -15.68 -0.67 22.87
C LYS A 116 -16.45 -1.78 23.58
N LYS A 117 -16.45 -1.67 24.91
CA LYS A 117 -17.62 -1.68 25.79
C LYS A 117 -18.95 -2.08 25.11
N ALA A 118 -19.47 -3.24 25.49
CA ALA A 118 -20.90 -3.57 25.54
C ALA A 118 -21.03 -4.50 26.77
N ALA A 119 -21.40 -3.99 27.94
CA ALA A 119 -22.77 -3.73 28.39
C ALA A 119 -23.60 -5.01 28.43
#